data_AF-U5D6M7-F1
#
_entry.id   AF-U5D6M7-F1
#
_cell.length_a   1.000
_cell.length_b   1.000
_cell.length_c   1.000
_cell.angle_alpha   90.00
_cell.angle_beta   90.00
_cell.angle_gamma   90.00
#
_symmetry.space_group_name_H-M   'P 1'
#
loop_
_entity.id
_entity.type
_entity.pdbx_description
1 polymer ?
#
loop_
_entity_poly.entity_id
_entity_poly.type
_entity_poly.pdbx_seq_one_letter_code
_entity_poly.pdbx_strand_id
1 'polypeptide(L)'
;MFDIQRTDPKAYEWITNILPKSWADAYFPEARYNHLTSNIAESFNAWILSAREKPIITMYEELRVQLMTKFEEKMKLGNSWSTMLVPKAQELLDLRKMKTRFLHTVISAMDTQFEIHYLGKKYAVDLTRWTCSCRK
;
A
#
# COMPACT_ATOMS: atom_id res chain seq x y z
N MET A 1 -20.70 -11.29 -12.84
CA MET A 1 -22.18 -11.36 -12.68
C MET A 1 -22.70 -12.79 -12.80
N PHE A 2 -22.43 -13.50 -13.92
CA PHE A 2 -22.90 -14.88 -14.12
C PHE A 2 -22.48 -15.87 -13.03
N ASP A 3 -21.24 -15.79 -12.54
CA ASP A 3 -20.79 -16.68 -11.45
C ASP A 3 -21.52 -16.44 -10.12
N ILE A 4 -21.87 -15.17 -9.84
CA ILE A 4 -22.63 -14.81 -8.63
C ILE A 4 -24.05 -15.35 -8.75
N GLN A 5 -24.70 -15.16 -9.90
CA GLN A 5 -26.05 -15.68 -10.17
C GLN A 5 -26.13 -17.21 -10.03
N ARG A 6 -25.09 -17.92 -10.48
CA ARG A 6 -25.00 -19.38 -10.38
C ARG A 6 -24.76 -19.86 -8.96
N THR A 7 -24.05 -19.09 -8.14
CA THR A 7 -23.67 -19.48 -6.77
C THR A 7 -24.74 -19.09 -5.76
N ASP A 8 -25.27 -17.88 -5.85
CA ASP A 8 -26.33 -17.35 -5.00
C ASP A 8 -27.21 -16.35 -5.79
N PRO A 9 -28.40 -16.81 -6.25
CA PRO A 9 -29.35 -15.96 -6.95
C PRO A 9 -29.86 -14.78 -6.13
N LYS A 10 -29.96 -14.90 -4.80
CA LYS A 10 -30.41 -13.81 -3.93
C LYS A 10 -29.34 -12.73 -3.80
N ALA A 11 -28.07 -13.13 -3.67
CA ALA A 11 -26.96 -12.19 -3.68
C ALA A 11 -26.86 -11.45 -5.02
N TYR A 12 -27.14 -12.14 -6.13
CA TYR A 12 -27.23 -11.52 -7.45
C TYR A 12 -28.34 -10.47 -7.52
N GLU A 13 -29.56 -10.80 -7.09
CA GLU A 13 -30.68 -9.85 -7.08
C GLU A 13 -30.34 -8.64 -6.20
N TRP A 14 -29.78 -8.86 -5.01
CA TRP A 14 -29.35 -7.81 -4.11
C TRP A 14 -28.31 -6.87 -4.76
N ILE A 15 -27.25 -7.40 -5.38
CA ILE A 15 -26.20 -6.56 -5.96
C ILE A 15 -26.68 -5.82 -7.21
N THR A 16 -27.63 -6.38 -7.97
CA THR A 16 -28.24 -5.71 -9.12
C THR A 16 -29.12 -4.53 -8.73
N ASN A 17 -29.67 -4.53 -7.52
CA ASN A 17 -30.44 -3.39 -6.98
C ASN A 17 -29.55 -2.25 -6.47
N ILE A 18 -28.22 -2.45 -6.41
CA ILE A 18 -27.26 -1.43 -5.98
C ILE A 18 -26.56 -0.85 -7.21
N LEU A 19 -26.47 0.48 -7.26
CA LEU A 19 -25.79 1.19 -8.35
C LEU A 19 -24.35 0.66 -8.51
N PRO A 20 -23.89 0.34 -9.74
CA PRO A 20 -22.55 -0.18 -9.99
C PRO A 20 -21.42 0.67 -9.40
N LYS A 21 -21.58 2.00 -9.35
CA LYS A 21 -20.63 2.92 -8.70
C LYS A 21 -20.33 2.61 -7.22
N SER A 22 -21.19 1.85 -6.55
CA SER A 22 -21.05 1.54 -5.13
C SER A 22 -20.22 0.27 -4.87
N TRP A 23 -20.06 -0.60 -5.87
CA TRP A 23 -19.45 -1.93 -5.68
C TRP A 23 -18.49 -2.35 -6.80
N ALA A 24 -18.58 -1.75 -7.99
CA ALA A 24 -17.71 -2.06 -9.12
C ALA A 24 -16.57 -1.05 -9.22
N ASP A 25 -15.34 -1.53 -9.02
CA ASP A 25 -14.10 -0.75 -9.09
C ASP A 25 -13.97 0.07 -10.38
N ALA A 26 -14.50 -0.45 -11.49
CA ALA A 26 -14.50 0.23 -12.80
C ALA A 26 -15.21 1.59 -12.82
N TYR A 27 -16.09 1.86 -11.86
CA TYR A 27 -16.87 3.09 -11.79
C TYR A 27 -16.43 4.02 -10.64
N PHE A 28 -15.36 3.68 -9.91
CA PHE A 28 -14.81 4.58 -8.90
C PHE A 28 -13.94 5.66 -9.55
N PRO A 29 -14.15 6.94 -9.22
CA PRO A 29 -13.38 8.06 -9.80
C PRO A 29 -11.91 8.07 -9.34
N GLU A 30 -11.60 7.38 -8.24
CA GLU A 30 -10.27 7.29 -7.65
C GLU A 30 -9.77 5.84 -7.68
N ALA A 31 -8.46 5.66 -7.87
CA ALA A 31 -7.84 4.34 -7.82
C ALA A 31 -7.90 3.80 -6.39
N ARG A 32 -8.88 2.95 -6.09
CA ARG A 32 -8.82 2.10 -4.90
C ARG A 32 -7.68 1.11 -5.14
N TYR A 33 -6.67 1.12 -4.27
CA TYR A 33 -5.50 0.26 -4.35
C TYR A 33 -5.84 -1.22 -4.07
N ASN A 34 -6.74 -1.86 -4.82
CA ASN A 34 -7.12 -3.28 -4.70
C ASN A 34 -7.30 -3.77 -3.24
N HIS A 35 -7.65 -2.88 -2.30
CA HIS A 35 -7.88 -3.23 -0.91
C HIS A 35 -9.35 -3.61 -0.76
N LEU A 36 -9.75 -4.68 -1.46
CA LEU A 36 -11.05 -5.33 -1.31
C LEU A 36 -11.03 -6.25 -0.08
N THR A 37 -10.48 -5.77 1.04
CA THR A 37 -10.38 -6.53 2.29
C THR A 37 -10.98 -5.71 3.42
N SER A 38 -11.81 -6.35 4.24
CA SER A 38 -12.33 -5.80 5.48
C SER A 38 -11.25 -5.64 6.56
N ASN A 39 -10.03 -6.10 6.30
CA ASN A 39 -8.91 -6.12 7.25
C ASN A 39 -8.70 -4.80 8.01
N ILE A 40 -8.86 -3.65 7.35
CA ILE A 40 -8.70 -2.34 8.02
C ILE A 40 -9.83 -2.13 9.03
N ALA A 41 -11.08 -2.38 8.62
CA ALA A 41 -12.25 -2.26 9.48
C ALA A 41 -12.21 -3.29 10.61
N GLU A 42 -11.84 -4.54 10.33
CA GLU A 42 -11.71 -5.61 11.32
C GLU A 42 -10.61 -5.29 12.33
N SER A 43 -9.43 -4.87 11.86
CA SER A 43 -8.31 -4.50 12.74
C SER A 43 -8.67 -3.31 13.62
N PHE A 44 -9.33 -2.31 13.06
CA PHE A 44 -9.78 -1.15 13.82
C PHE A 44 -10.84 -1.55 14.87
N ASN A 45 -11.85 -2.34 14.48
CA ASN A 45 -12.89 -2.81 15.38
C ASN A 45 -12.32 -3.67 16.52
N ALA A 46 -11.36 -4.54 16.23
CA ALA A 46 -10.66 -5.32 17.23
C ALA A 46 -9.83 -4.44 18.18
N TRP A 47 -9.18 -3.41 17.63
CA TRP A 47 -8.35 -2.49 18.41
C TRP A 47 -9.16 -1.63 19.39
N ILE A 48 -10.34 -1.14 18.99
CA ILE A 48 -11.19 -0.31 19.87
C ILE A 48 -12.13 -1.13 20.77
N LEU A 49 -12.19 -2.46 20.60
CA LEU A 49 -13.23 -3.31 21.17
C LEU A 49 -13.39 -3.12 22.69
N SER A 50 -12.28 -3.12 23.42
CA SER A 50 -12.26 -2.98 24.89
C SER A 50 -12.64 -1.59 25.39
N ALA A 51 -12.43 -0.55 24.58
CA ALA A 51 -12.76 0.83 24.91
C ALA A 51 -14.20 1.18 24.54
N ARG A 52 -14.73 0.58 23.46
CA ARG A 52 -16.05 0.92 22.88
C ARG A 52 -17.22 0.68 23.84
N GLU A 53 -17.10 -0.28 24.75
CA GLU A 53 -18.17 -0.65 25.69
C GLU A 53 -18.19 0.22 26.96
N LYS A 54 -17.30 1.22 27.05
CA LYS A 54 -17.14 2.07 28.23
C LYS A 54 -17.87 3.41 28.06
N PRO A 55 -18.18 4.12 29.18
CA PRO A 55 -18.71 5.48 29.10
C PRO A 55 -17.83 6.38 28.25
N ILE A 56 -18.43 7.36 27.56
CA ILE A 56 -17.77 8.19 26.55
C ILE A 56 -16.43 8.79 27.03
N ILE A 57 -16.39 9.32 28.26
CA ILE A 57 -15.18 9.92 28.83
C ILE A 57 -14.07 8.87 29.00
N THR A 58 -14.41 7.70 29.56
CA THR A 58 -13.47 6.58 29.75
C THR A 58 -12.99 6.01 28.42
N MET A 59 -13.89 5.85 27.45
CA MET A 59 -13.55 5.40 26.10
C MET A 59 -12.53 6.35 25.45
N TYR A 60 -12.75 7.66 25.52
CA TYR A 60 -11.81 8.65 24.95
C TYR A 60 -10.45 8.61 25.63
N GLU A 61 -10.42 8.52 26.96
CA GLU A 61 -9.16 8.47 27.70
C GLU A 61 -8.35 7.22 27.36
N GLU A 62 -9.00 6.06 27.24
CA GLU A 62 -8.33 4.82 26.83
C GLU A 62 -7.81 4.88 25.40
N LEU A 63 -8.60 5.39 24.45
CA LEU A 63 -8.15 5.55 23.07
C LEU A 63 -6.96 6.51 22.99
N ARG A 64 -6.96 7.60 23.77
CA ARG A 64 -5.83 8.53 23.85
C ARG A 64 -4.57 7.83 24.34
N VAL A 65 -4.65 7.09 25.46
CA VAL A 65 -3.49 6.35 25.99
C VAL A 65 -3.00 5.33 24.99
N GLN A 66 -3.89 4.54 24.37
CA GLN A 66 -3.51 3.56 23.35
C GLN A 66 -2.79 4.18 22.16
N LEU A 67 -3.27 5.33 21.65
CA LEU A 67 -2.62 6.06 20.56
C LEU A 67 -1.25 6.57 20.96
N MET A 68 -1.12 7.16 22.15
CA MET A 68 0.16 7.65 22.67
C MET A 68 1.17 6.52 22.79
N THR A 69 0.78 5.37 23.37
CA THR A 69 1.65 4.19 23.45
C THR A 69 2.07 3.70 22.07
N LYS A 70 1.13 3.64 21.11
CA LYS A 70 1.43 3.22 19.74
C LYS A 70 2.38 4.16 19.01
N PHE A 71 2.24 5.47 19.21
CA PHE A 71 3.17 6.44 18.63
C PHE A 71 4.56 6.32 19.23
N GLU A 72 4.65 6.16 20.55
CA GLU A 72 5.93 5.95 21.22
C GLU A 72 6.63 4.66 20.75
N GLU A 73 5.89 3.54 20.64
CA GLU A 73 6.38 2.28 20.07
C GLU A 73 6.90 2.47 18.64
N LYS A 74 6.13 3.16 17.79
CA LYS A 74 6.52 3.42 16.40
C LYS A 74 7.73 4.34 16.30
N MET A 75 7.84 5.36 17.15
CA MET A 75 9.01 6.23 17.19
C MET A 75 10.26 5.47 17.61
N LYS A 76 10.19 4.67 18.68
CA LYS A 76 11.32 3.82 19.11
C LYS A 76 11.75 2.86 18.00
N LEU A 77 10.78 2.22 17.35
CA LEU A 77 11.07 1.34 16.22
C LEU A 77 11.71 2.11 15.07
N GLY A 78 11.17 3.26 14.68
CA GLY A 78 11.74 4.13 13.63
C GLY A 78 13.16 4.60 13.95
N ASN A 79 13.42 5.00 15.18
CA ASN A 79 14.75 5.42 15.64
C ASN A 79 15.76 4.27 15.69
N SER A 80 15.31 3.02 15.77
CA SER A 80 16.18 1.84 15.69
C SER A 80 16.60 1.50 14.25
N TRP A 81 15.96 2.09 13.24
CA TRP A 81 16.28 1.81 11.85
C TRP A 81 17.59 2.47 11.42
N SER A 82 18.46 1.70 10.77
CA SER A 82 19.72 2.18 10.20
C SER A 82 19.57 2.70 8.77
N THR A 83 18.42 2.47 8.13
CA THR A 83 18.17 2.80 6.73
C THR A 83 17.13 3.89 6.58
N MET A 84 17.21 4.64 5.48
CA MET A 84 16.24 5.69 5.13
C MET A 84 14.82 5.16 4.92
N LEU A 85 14.68 3.88 4.55
CA LEU A 85 13.39 3.25 4.29
C LEU A 85 12.95 2.36 5.46
N VAL A 86 11.63 2.17 5.57
CA VAL A 86 11.05 1.15 6.46
C VAL A 86 11.63 -0.23 6.12
N PRO A 87 11.86 -1.12 7.09
CA PRO A 87 12.56 -2.40 6.86
C PRO A 87 11.99 -3.21 5.71
N LYS A 88 10.65 -3.24 5.56
CA LYS A 88 10.01 -3.99 4.49
C LYS A 88 10.27 -3.42 3.10
N ALA A 89 10.29 -2.10 2.98
CA ALA A 89 10.58 -1.42 1.71
C ALA A 89 12.07 -1.56 1.37
N GLN A 90 12.94 -1.46 2.37
CA GLN A 90 14.38 -1.68 2.23
C GLN A 90 14.68 -3.11 1.76
N GLU A 91 14.11 -4.12 2.42
CA GLU A 91 14.22 -5.53 2.04
C GLU A 91 13.78 -5.76 0.57
N LEU A 92 12.65 -5.17 0.17
CA LEU A 92 12.15 -5.30 -1.19
C LEU A 92 13.10 -4.63 -2.20
N LEU A 93 13.66 -3.48 -1.86
CA LEU A 93 14.64 -2.78 -2.69
C LEU A 93 15.92 -3.61 -2.83
N ASP A 94 16.44 -4.16 -1.74
CA ASP A 94 17.65 -4.96 -1.73
C ASP A 94 17.48 -6.28 -2.50
N LEU A 95 16.31 -6.91 -2.39
CA LEU A 95 15.95 -8.07 -3.20
C LEU A 95 15.96 -7.72 -4.70
N ARG A 96 15.40 -6.56 -5.09
CA ARG A 96 15.39 -6.11 -6.48
C ARG A 96 16.80 -5.81 -6.99
N LYS A 97 17.62 -5.12 -6.19
CA LYS A 97 19.04 -4.88 -6.49
C LYS A 97 19.82 -6.18 -6.70
N MET A 98 19.65 -7.15 -5.79
CA MET A 98 20.31 -8.46 -5.89
C MET A 98 19.92 -9.21 -7.17
N LYS A 99 18.64 -9.16 -7.56
CA LYS A 99 18.16 -9.79 -8.80
C LYS A 99 18.73 -9.15 -10.07
N THR A 100 18.98 -7.84 -10.06
CA THR A 100 19.45 -7.13 -11.25
C THR A 100 20.97 -6.94 -11.29
N ARG A 101 21.70 -7.24 -10.21
CA ARG A 101 23.13 -6.89 -10.02
C ARG A 101 24.08 -7.18 -11.19
N PHE A 102 23.82 -8.22 -11.99
CA PHE A 102 24.66 -8.59 -13.15
C PHE A 102 23.96 -8.42 -14.50
N LEU A 103 22.72 -7.94 -14.50
CA LEU A 103 21.89 -7.82 -15.70
C LEU A 103 21.90 -6.40 -16.27
N HIS A 104 22.58 -5.46 -15.62
CA HIS A 104 22.63 -4.07 -16.05
C HIS A 104 23.99 -3.40 -15.92
N THR A 105 24.21 -2.42 -16.78
CA THR A 105 25.29 -1.43 -16.69
C THR A 105 24.66 -0.05 -16.52
N VAL A 106 25.17 0.74 -15.58
CA VAL A 106 24.71 2.11 -15.33
C VAL A 106 25.78 3.07 -15.81
N ILE A 107 25.44 3.93 -16.75
CA ILE A 107 26.31 4.99 -17.25
C ILE A 107 25.73 6.32 -16.74
N SER A 108 26.54 7.07 -16.00
CA SER A 108 26.17 8.42 -15.56
C SER A 108 26.39 9.40 -16.72
N ALA A 109 25.34 10.12 -17.11
CA ALA A 109 25.42 11.19 -18.11
C ALA A 109 25.59 12.57 -17.43
N MET A 110 24.87 12.79 -16.32
CA MET A 110 24.92 13.99 -15.46
C MET A 110 24.55 13.57 -14.02
N ASP A 111 24.60 14.50 -13.05
CA ASP A 111 24.36 14.22 -11.61
C ASP A 111 23.14 13.34 -11.30
N THR A 112 22.03 13.55 -11.99
CA THR A 112 20.77 12.82 -11.76
C THR A 112 20.27 12.07 -12.99
N GLN A 113 21.06 12.01 -14.06
CA GLN A 113 20.67 11.39 -15.33
C GLN A 113 21.55 10.20 -15.65
N PHE A 114 20.89 9.06 -15.90
CA PHE A 114 21.54 7.77 -16.08
C PHE A 114 21.03 7.07 -17.33
N GLU A 115 21.95 6.46 -18.08
CA GLU A 115 21.63 5.49 -19.12
C GLU A 115 21.84 4.09 -18.54
N ILE A 116 20.74 3.33 -18.41
CA ILE A 116 20.76 1.96 -17.93
C ILE A 116 20.72 1.01 -19.13
N HIS A 117 21.74 0.19 -19.27
CA HIS A 117 21.74 -0.92 -20.23
C HIS A 117 21.23 -2.15 -19.50
N TYR A 118 20.14 -2.75 -19.95
CA TYR A 118 19.58 -3.95 -19.34
C TYR A 118 19.09 -4.91 -20.42
N LEU A 119 19.62 -6.14 -20.41
CA LEU A 119 19.30 -7.20 -21.38
C LEU A 119 19.36 -6.72 -22.86
N GLY A 120 20.40 -5.95 -23.21
CA GLY A 120 20.59 -5.43 -24.57
C GLY A 120 19.71 -4.25 -24.96
N LYS A 121 18.86 -3.75 -24.05
CA LYS A 121 18.06 -2.53 -24.22
C LYS A 121 18.67 -1.37 -23.42
N LYS A 122 18.45 -0.16 -23.89
CA LYS A 122 18.90 1.08 -23.26
C LYS A 122 17.71 1.85 -22.71
N TYR A 123 17.86 2.36 -21.49
CA TYR A 123 16.83 3.16 -20.83
C TYR A 123 17.45 4.43 -20.25
N ALA A 124 16.93 5.58 -20.63
CA ALA A 124 17.20 6.84 -19.95
C ALA A 124 16.36 6.94 -18.67
N VAL A 125 17.02 7.32 -17.57
CA VAL A 125 16.42 7.59 -16.26
C VAL A 125 16.87 8.97 -15.79
N ASP A 126 15.92 9.80 -15.37
CA ASP A 126 16.16 11.12 -14.79
C ASP A 126 15.54 11.14 -13.38
N LEU A 127 16.40 11.20 -12.36
CA LEU A 127 15.99 11.20 -10.94
C LEU A 127 15.48 12.56 -10.47
N THR A 128 15.79 13.65 -11.15
CA THR A 128 15.23 14.98 -10.84
C THR A 128 13.78 15.06 -11.31
N ARG A 129 13.52 14.60 -12.53
CA ARG A 129 12.18 14.58 -13.13
C ARG A 129 11.35 13.34 -12.77
N TRP A 130 11.96 12.37 -12.09
CA TRP A 130 11.34 11.08 -11.75
C TRP A 130 10.81 10.31 -12.96
N THR A 131 11.50 10.40 -14.10
CA THR A 131 11.09 9.76 -15.36
C THR A 131 12.00 8.61 -15.73
N CYS A 132 11.41 7.54 -16.29
CA CYS A 132 12.13 6.44 -16.92
C CYS A 132 11.53 6.18 -18.30
N SER A 133 12.36 6.09 -19.32
CA SER A 133 11.94 5.66 -20.67
C SER A 133 11.30 4.26 -20.73
N CYS A 134 11.46 3.46 -19.66
CA CYS A 134 10.79 2.17 -19.47
C CYS A 134 9.30 2.28 -19.08
N ARG A 135 8.89 3.42 -18.51
CA ARG A 135 7.50 3.72 -18.15
C ARG A 135 6.89 4.58 -19.26
N LYS A 136 6.20 3.94 -20.20
CA LYS A 136 5.17 4.61 -21.02
C LYS A 136 3.88 4.64 -20.24
#